data_AF-A0A401RER5-F1
#
_entry.id   AF-A0A401RER5-F1
#
_cell.length_a   1.000
_cell.length_b   1.000
_cell.length_c   1.000
_cell.angle_alpha   90.00
_cell.angle_beta   90.00
_cell.angle_gamma   90.00
#
_symmetry.space_group_name_H-M   'P 1'
#
loop_
_entity.id
_entity.type
_entity.pdbx_description
1 polymer ?
#
loop_
_entity_poly.entity_id
_entity_poly.type
_entity_poly.pdbx_seq_one_letter_code
_entity_poly.pdbx_strand_id
1 'polypeptide(L)'
;GSVKALQHALLLPHHIRDSPDMKLAFGMNRAFAEGNYVRCLRRAGSLSFLQSCAIYRHIQQFRHHLLRVFNHGYSSRNCRYPLQRLANLLSMDSVPSAAELCQRHNLEVTGTSVCFQKSCYRDLGPGTRQRELGLVSKKQGSKSKSSIIHGD
;
A
#
# COMPACT_ATOMS: atom_id res chain seq x y z
N GLY A 1 9.16 6.67 8.11
CA GLY A 1 10.46 6.86 7.44
C GLY A 1 11.47 7.37 8.45
N SER A 2 12.77 7.18 8.20
CA SER A 2 13.85 7.70 9.06
C SER A 2 14.41 9.00 8.48
N VAL A 3 14.32 10.09 9.24
CA VAL A 3 14.89 11.40 8.83
C VAL A 3 16.41 11.29 8.65
N LYS A 4 17.09 10.54 9.52
CA LYS A 4 18.53 10.27 9.42
C LYS A 4 18.91 9.58 8.10
N ALA A 5 18.11 8.58 7.69
CA ALA A 5 18.35 7.87 6.44
C ALA A 5 18.16 8.78 5.21
N LEU A 6 17.14 9.65 5.23
CA LEU A 6 16.92 10.64 4.17
C LEU A 6 18.09 11.63 4.09
N GLN A 7 18.54 12.17 5.22
CA GLN A 7 19.66 13.09 5.27
C GLN A 7 20.93 12.45 4.66
N HIS A 8 21.25 11.22 5.06
CA HIS A 8 22.38 10.49 4.49
C HIS A 8 22.22 10.28 2.98
N ALA A 9 21.03 9.89 2.51
CA ALA A 9 20.76 9.71 1.09
C ALA A 9 20.92 11.00 0.27
N LEU A 10 20.58 12.16 0.85
CA LEU A 10 20.73 13.47 0.20
C LEU A 10 22.20 13.92 0.08
N LEU A 11 23.09 13.40 0.92
CA LEU A 11 24.53 13.68 0.91
C LEU A 11 25.33 12.77 -0.03
N LEU A 12 24.69 11.76 -0.64
CA LEU A 12 25.36 10.87 -1.60
C LEU A 12 25.83 11.64 -2.86
N PRO A 13 26.90 11.18 -3.52
CA PRO A 13 27.35 11.72 -4.80
C PRO A 13 26.20 11.84 -5.82
N HIS A 14 26.25 12.87 -6.67
CA HIS A 14 25.16 13.16 -7.61
C HIS A 14 24.80 11.97 -8.51
N HIS A 15 25.80 11.27 -9.06
CA HIS A 15 25.57 10.10 -9.91
C HIS A 15 24.82 8.95 -9.19
N ILE A 16 24.99 8.79 -7.88
CA ILE A 16 24.25 7.80 -7.08
C ILE A 16 22.82 8.29 -6.84
N ARG A 17 22.65 9.57 -6.47
CA ARG A 17 21.33 10.18 -6.26
C ARG A 17 20.48 10.18 -7.53
N ASP A 18 21.12 10.26 -8.69
CA ASP A 18 20.46 10.29 -9.98
C ASP A 18 20.12 8.93 -10.57
N SER A 19 20.59 7.86 -9.92
CA SER A 19 20.25 6.49 -10.31
C SER A 19 18.73 6.24 -10.24
N PRO A 20 18.19 5.35 -11.11
CA PRO A 20 16.76 5.05 -11.14
C PRO A 20 16.22 4.56 -9.79
N ASP A 21 16.97 3.68 -9.11
CA ASP A 21 16.58 3.14 -7.80
C ASP A 21 16.50 4.23 -6.74
N MET A 22 17.46 5.17 -6.74
CA MET A 22 17.46 6.24 -5.76
C MET A 22 16.35 7.26 -6.03
N LYS A 23 16.09 7.61 -7.30
CA LYS A 23 14.92 8.42 -7.68
C LYS A 23 13.60 7.76 -7.28
N LEU A 24 13.49 6.44 -7.43
CA LEU A 24 12.32 5.67 -7.03
C LEU A 24 12.12 5.69 -5.50
N ALA A 25 13.18 5.45 -4.74
CA ALA A 25 13.14 5.49 -3.27
C ALA A 25 12.86 6.91 -2.73
N PHE A 26 13.42 7.97 -3.32
CA PHE A 26 13.05 9.35 -2.98
C PHE A 26 11.57 9.64 -3.27
N GLY A 27 11.06 9.20 -4.43
CA GLY A 27 9.65 9.34 -4.78
C GLY A 27 8.72 8.61 -3.81
N MET A 28 9.11 7.42 -3.36
CA MET A 28 8.39 6.65 -2.34
C MET A 28 8.42 7.35 -0.97
N ASN A 29 9.60 7.83 -0.54
CA ASN A 29 9.76 8.55 0.72
C ASN A 29 8.94 9.85 0.74
N ARG A 30 8.92 10.59 -0.38
CA ARG A 30 8.10 11.81 -0.51
C ARG A 30 6.61 11.51 -0.39
N ALA A 31 6.11 10.51 -1.10
CA ALA A 31 4.71 10.09 -1.00
C ALA A 31 4.33 9.64 0.42
N PHE A 32 5.24 8.96 1.11
CA PHE A 32 5.07 8.57 2.51
C PHE A 32 5.00 9.81 3.43
N ALA A 33 5.92 10.75 3.27
CA ALA A 33 5.97 11.98 4.08
C ALA A 33 4.74 12.87 3.86
N GLU A 34 4.22 12.93 2.64
CA GLU A 34 2.97 13.63 2.29
C GLU A 34 1.70 12.94 2.83
N GLY A 35 1.81 11.74 3.43
CA GLY A 35 0.66 10.91 3.80
C GLY A 35 -0.12 10.39 2.58
N ASN A 36 0.43 10.49 1.37
CA ASN A 36 -0.22 10.09 0.14
C ASN A 36 -0.02 8.59 -0.13
N TYR A 37 -0.70 7.77 0.66
CA TYR A 37 -0.54 6.31 0.59
C TYR A 37 -1.10 5.69 -0.69
N VAL A 38 -1.99 6.36 -1.41
CA VAL A 38 -2.38 5.94 -2.78
C VAL A 38 -1.17 6.02 -3.72
N ARG A 39 -0.40 7.12 -3.64
CA ARG A 39 0.86 7.25 -4.40
C ARG A 39 1.89 6.22 -3.96
N CYS A 40 1.99 5.92 -2.65
CA CYS A 40 2.86 4.86 -2.16
C CYS A 40 2.53 3.51 -2.78
N LEU A 41 1.24 3.10 -2.73
CA LEU A 41 0.79 1.83 -3.29
C LEU A 41 0.93 1.77 -4.82
N ARG A 42 0.71 2.89 -5.52
CA ARG A 42 0.95 2.96 -6.97
C ARG A 42 2.43 2.79 -7.32
N ARG A 43 3.32 3.49 -6.61
CA ARG A 43 4.78 3.36 -6.78
C ARG A 43 5.28 1.98 -6.38
N ALA A 44 4.64 1.36 -5.40
CA ALA A 44 4.94 0.00 -4.99
C ALA A 44 4.84 -0.98 -6.17
N GLY A 45 4.00 -0.71 -7.18
CA GLY A 45 3.90 -1.48 -8.42
C GLY A 45 5.19 -1.50 -9.25
N SER A 46 5.99 -0.42 -9.27
CA SER A 46 7.22 -0.33 -10.08
C SER A 46 8.49 -0.81 -9.38
N LEU A 47 8.39 -1.20 -8.10
CA LEU A 47 9.55 -1.70 -7.33
C LEU A 47 10.01 -3.07 -7.83
N SER A 48 11.31 -3.35 -7.73
CA SER A 48 11.84 -4.70 -7.89
C SER A 48 11.30 -5.64 -6.80
N PHE A 49 11.52 -6.95 -6.95
CA PHE A 49 11.08 -7.93 -5.95
C PHE A 49 11.65 -7.62 -4.55
N LEU A 50 12.96 -7.38 -4.43
CA LEU A 50 13.61 -7.07 -3.15
C LEU A 50 13.10 -5.76 -2.54
N GLN A 51 12.96 -4.72 -3.36
CA GLN A 51 12.39 -3.46 -2.92
C GLN A 51 10.93 -3.63 -2.45
N SER A 52 10.17 -4.50 -3.12
CA SER A 52 8.78 -4.84 -2.74
C SER A 52 8.72 -5.61 -1.42
N CYS A 53 9.67 -6.51 -1.17
CA CYS A 53 9.82 -7.19 0.12
C CYS A 53 10.10 -6.18 1.24
N ALA A 54 10.96 -5.18 1.00
CA ALA A 54 11.29 -4.15 1.99
C ALA A 54 10.06 -3.32 2.41
N ILE A 55 9.19 -2.97 1.45
CA ILE A 55 7.98 -2.19 1.76
C ILE A 55 6.81 -3.04 2.24
N TYR A 56 6.86 -4.37 2.07
CA TYR A 56 5.72 -5.27 2.30
C TYR A 56 5.10 -5.03 3.67
N ARG A 57 5.92 -4.97 4.72
CA ARG A 57 5.50 -4.73 6.11
C ARG A 57 4.71 -3.43 6.33
N HIS A 58 4.85 -2.45 5.44
CA HIS A 58 4.18 -1.14 5.52
C HIS A 58 2.84 -1.09 4.77
N ILE A 59 2.57 -2.05 3.88
CA ILE A 59 1.37 -2.05 3.03
C ILE A 59 0.09 -2.06 3.88
N GLN A 60 0.04 -2.82 4.98
CA GLN A 60 -1.14 -2.84 5.84
C GLN A 60 -1.39 -1.50 6.51
N GLN A 61 -0.32 -0.79 6.90
CA GLN A 61 -0.44 0.55 7.44
C GLN A 61 -1.03 1.52 6.41
N PHE A 62 -0.58 1.42 5.15
CA PHE A 62 -1.12 2.22 4.05
C PHE A 62 -2.60 1.95 3.84
N ARG A 63 -2.99 0.68 3.71
CA ARG A 63 -4.39 0.27 3.51
C ARG A 63 -5.28 0.68 4.66
N HIS A 64 -4.82 0.49 5.90
CA HIS A 64 -5.54 0.88 7.10
C HIS A 64 -5.81 2.39 7.13
N HIS A 65 -4.77 3.21 6.91
CA HIS A 65 -4.92 4.65 6.88
C HIS A 65 -5.88 5.11 5.76
N LEU A 66 -5.74 4.54 4.55
CA LEU A 66 -6.64 4.85 3.46
C LEU A 66 -8.08 4.49 3.80
N LEU A 67 -8.33 3.32 4.37
CA LEU A 67 -9.69 2.93 4.76
C LEU A 67 -10.28 3.89 5.79
N ARG A 68 -9.48 4.36 6.75
CA ARG A 68 -9.90 5.37 7.73
C ARG A 68 -10.22 6.71 7.06
N VAL A 69 -9.37 7.18 6.15
CA VAL A 69 -9.63 8.41 5.36
C VAL A 69 -10.92 8.28 4.55
N PHE A 70 -11.12 7.16 3.88
CA PHE A 70 -12.34 6.89 3.11
C PHE A 70 -13.57 6.84 4.00
N ASN A 71 -13.49 6.18 5.15
CA ASN A 71 -14.56 6.18 6.12
C ASN A 71 -14.91 7.60 6.57
N HIS A 72 -13.94 8.47 6.82
CA HIS A 72 -14.24 9.84 7.19
C HIS A 72 -14.80 10.69 6.05
N GLY A 73 -14.25 10.54 4.83
CA GLY A 73 -14.59 11.36 3.67
C GLY A 73 -15.88 10.95 2.95
N TYR A 74 -16.22 9.65 2.97
CA TYR A 74 -17.40 9.10 2.31
C TYR A 74 -18.52 8.69 3.29
N SER A 75 -18.38 9.01 4.59
CA SER A 75 -19.40 8.65 5.58
C SER A 75 -20.71 9.38 5.35
N SER A 76 -21.66 8.69 4.74
CA SER A 76 -23.02 9.17 4.48
C SER A 76 -23.96 7.99 4.29
N ARG A 77 -25.19 8.09 4.80
CA ARG A 77 -26.20 7.02 4.74
C ARG A 77 -26.52 6.56 3.32
N ASN A 78 -26.40 7.46 2.34
CA ASN A 78 -26.73 7.19 0.94
C ASN A 78 -25.49 6.95 0.06
N CYS A 79 -24.27 7.07 0.62
CA CYS A 79 -23.06 6.91 -0.18
C CYS A 79 -22.71 5.44 -0.33
N ARG A 80 -22.68 4.98 -1.59
CA ARG A 80 -22.22 3.66 -1.99
C ARG A 80 -20.95 3.82 -2.79
N TYR A 81 -19.83 3.33 -2.28
CA TYR A 81 -18.55 3.41 -2.95
C TYR A 81 -18.24 2.09 -3.68
N PRO A 82 -17.89 2.11 -4.99
CA PRO A 82 -17.63 0.87 -5.73
C PRO A 82 -16.45 0.08 -5.16
N LEU A 83 -16.68 -1.18 -4.80
CA LEU A 83 -15.64 -2.06 -4.24
C LEU A 83 -14.48 -2.29 -5.19
N GLN A 84 -14.73 -2.41 -6.50
CA GLN A 84 -13.67 -2.54 -7.50
C GLN A 84 -12.71 -1.35 -7.47
N ARG A 85 -13.24 -0.14 -7.33
CA ARG A 85 -12.44 1.08 -7.25
C ARG A 85 -11.62 1.12 -5.95
N LEU A 86 -12.23 0.66 -4.85
CA LEU A 86 -11.56 0.57 -3.56
C LEU A 86 -10.42 -0.46 -3.60
N ALA A 87 -10.67 -1.65 -4.15
CA ALA A 87 -9.68 -2.70 -4.31
C ALA A 87 -8.47 -2.20 -5.10
N ASN A 88 -8.68 -1.49 -6.21
CA ASN A 88 -7.61 -0.89 -7.01
C ASN A 88 -6.80 0.15 -6.22
N LEU A 89 -7.48 1.03 -5.47
CA LEU A 89 -6.82 2.07 -4.66
C LEU A 89 -6.00 1.49 -3.50
N LEU A 90 -6.51 0.45 -2.87
CA LEU A 90 -5.85 -0.27 -1.78
C LEU A 90 -4.83 -1.31 -2.30
N SER A 91 -4.72 -1.46 -3.63
CA SER A 91 -3.90 -2.47 -4.29
C SER A 91 -4.12 -3.86 -3.72
N MET A 92 -5.40 -4.24 -3.57
CA MET A 92 -5.82 -5.58 -3.15
C MET A 92 -5.74 -6.54 -4.33
N ASP A 93 -5.46 -7.81 -4.06
CA ASP A 93 -5.33 -8.85 -5.08
C ASP A 93 -6.68 -9.20 -5.70
N SER A 94 -7.78 -8.99 -4.95
CA SER A 94 -9.13 -9.28 -5.41
C SER A 94 -10.19 -8.37 -4.78
N VAL A 95 -11.34 -8.23 -5.44
CA VAL A 95 -12.52 -7.54 -4.90
C VAL A 95 -13.06 -8.25 -3.65
N PRO A 96 -13.18 -9.59 -3.59
CA PRO A 96 -13.54 -10.29 -2.37
C PRO A 96 -12.62 -9.98 -1.18
N SER A 97 -11.29 -9.92 -1.39
CA SER A 97 -10.34 -9.55 -0.33
C SER A 97 -10.59 -8.14 0.19
N ALA A 98 -10.95 -7.19 -0.69
CA ALA A 98 -11.31 -5.82 -0.31
C ALA A 98 -12.62 -5.77 0.49
N ALA A 99 -13.62 -6.57 0.12
CA ALA A 99 -14.87 -6.70 0.87
C ALA A 99 -14.63 -7.28 2.27
N GLU A 100 -13.84 -8.35 2.39
CA GLU A 100 -13.46 -8.96 3.67
C GLU A 100 -12.72 -7.96 4.56
N LEU A 101 -11.83 -7.14 3.99
CA LEU A 101 -11.17 -6.06 4.72
C LEU A 101 -12.18 -5.04 5.26
N CYS A 102 -13.15 -4.61 4.45
CA CYS A 102 -14.19 -3.66 4.88
C CYS A 102 -15.05 -4.25 6.02
N GLN A 103 -15.51 -5.49 5.87
CA GLN A 103 -16.33 -6.18 6.85
C GLN A 103 -15.62 -6.37 8.20
N ARG A 104 -14.30 -6.66 8.19
CA ARG A 104 -13.50 -6.71 9.43
C ARG A 104 -13.50 -5.38 10.18
N HIS A 105 -13.56 -4.26 9.46
CA HIS A 105 -13.70 -2.92 10.03
C HIS A 105 -15.17 -2.52 10.29
N ASN A 106 -16.10 -3.48 10.28
CA ASN A 106 -17.52 -3.30 10.53
C ASN A 106 -18.19 -2.31 9.55
N LEU A 107 -17.70 -2.27 8.31
CA LEU A 107 -18.33 -1.56 7.21
C LEU A 107 -19.29 -2.49 6.47
N GLU A 108 -20.46 -1.98 6.14
CA GLU A 108 -21.46 -2.71 5.38
C GLU A 108 -21.05 -2.82 3.91
N VAL A 109 -21.16 -4.03 3.37
CA VAL A 109 -20.93 -4.33 1.95
C VAL A 109 -22.23 -4.81 1.35
N THR A 110 -22.72 -4.08 0.33
CA THR A 110 -23.99 -4.37 -0.35
C THR A 110 -23.72 -4.59 -1.83
N GLY A 111 -23.82 -5.83 -2.30
CA GLY A 111 -23.52 -6.20 -3.69
C GLY A 111 -22.09 -5.84 -4.08
N THR A 112 -21.93 -4.87 -4.98
CA THR A 112 -20.62 -4.42 -5.50
C THR A 112 -20.10 -3.14 -4.84
N SER A 113 -20.74 -2.69 -3.76
CA SER A 113 -20.42 -1.42 -3.09
C SER A 113 -20.19 -1.58 -1.59
N VAL A 114 -19.39 -0.68 -1.02
CA VAL A 114 -19.23 -0.52 0.42
C VAL A 114 -19.91 0.77 0.86
N CYS A 115 -20.60 0.71 2.00
CA CYS A 115 -21.24 1.84 2.64
C CYS A 115 -20.34 2.32 3.79
N PHE A 116 -19.82 3.55 3.68
CA PHE A 116 -19.02 4.15 4.74
C PHE A 116 -19.92 4.84 5.77
N GLN A 117 -19.74 4.51 7.05
CA GLN A 117 -20.48 5.10 8.15
C GLN A 117 -19.55 5.23 9.36
N LYS A 118 -19.25 6.48 9.77
CA LYS A 118 -18.35 6.77 10.90
C LYS A 118 -18.75 6.05 12.19
N SER A 119 -20.06 5.95 12.46
CA SER A 119 -20.61 5.32 13.67
C SER A 119 -20.37 3.81 13.74
N CYS A 120 -20.25 3.16 12.59
CA CYS A 120 -20.14 1.71 12.50
C CYS A 120 -18.68 1.26 12.37
N TYR A 121 -17.76 2.15 12.00
CA TYR A 121 -16.36 1.79 11.75
C TYR A 121 -15.63 1.33 13.02
N ARG A 122 -15.08 0.12 12.96
CA ARG A 122 -14.19 -0.43 13.99
C ARG A 122 -12.74 -0.22 13.58
N ASP A 123 -12.02 0.63 14.32
CA ASP A 123 -10.58 0.81 14.14
C ASP A 123 -9.82 -0.36 14.79
N LEU A 124 -9.45 -1.37 13.99
CA LEU A 124 -8.63 -2.50 14.40
C LEU A 124 -7.12 -2.22 14.28
N GLY A 125 -6.73 -1.01 13.91
CA GLY A 125 -5.37 -0.66 13.53
C GLY A 125 -4.88 -1.38 12.27
N PRO A 126 -3.60 -1.20 11.93
CA PRO A 126 -2.95 -1.94 10.85
C PRO A 126 -2.67 -3.37 11.33
N GLY A 127 -3.61 -4.29 11.09
CA GLY A 127 -3.47 -5.69 11.48
C GLY A 127 -2.15 -6.32 11.02
N THR A 128 -1.67 -7.34 11.74
CA THR A 128 -0.36 -7.97 11.50
C THR A 128 -0.36 -9.02 10.38
N ARG A 129 -1.53 -9.55 9.99
CA ARG A 129 -1.62 -10.69 9.09
C ARG A 129 -1.71 -10.24 7.62
N GLN A 130 -0.60 -10.33 6.90
CA GLN A 130 -0.55 -10.11 5.45
C GLN A 130 -0.78 -11.43 4.69
N ARG A 131 -1.99 -11.64 4.18
CA ARG A 131 -2.28 -12.73 3.23
C ARG A 131 -2.14 -12.30 1.77
N GLU A 132 -2.29 -11.00 1.52
CA GLU A 132 -2.25 -10.39 0.19
C GLU A 132 -0.80 -10.20 -0.25
N LEU A 133 -0.31 -11.11 -1.08
CA LEU A 133 1.06 -11.15 -1.57
C LEU A 133 1.19 -10.63 -2.99
N GLY A 134 0.11 -10.43 -3.76
CA GLY A 134 0.20 -10.24 -5.21
C GLY A 134 1.01 -9.02 -5.65
N LEU A 135 1.09 -7.98 -4.83
CA LEU A 135 1.96 -6.82 -5.10
C LEU A 135 3.47 -7.13 -4.98
N VAL A 136 3.83 -8.23 -4.31
CA VAL A 136 5.22 -8.69 -4.08
C VAL A 136 5.49 -10.02 -4.81
N SER A 137 4.71 -11.07 -4.56
CA SER A 137 4.96 -12.43 -5.05
C SER A 137 4.95 -12.53 -6.57
N LYS A 138 4.07 -11.79 -7.26
CA LYS A 138 4.03 -11.77 -8.73
C LYS A 138 5.35 -11.29 -9.35
N LYS A 139 6.16 -10.55 -8.60
CA LYS A 139 7.44 -9.99 -9.07
C LYS A 139 8.63 -10.92 -8.89
N GLN A 140 8.48 -11.99 -8.11
CA GLN A 140 9.51 -13.02 -8.02
C GLN A 140 9.68 -13.74 -9.37
N GLY A 141 8.58 -13.91 -10.12
CA GLY A 141 8.57 -14.65 -11.37
C GLY A 141 9.08 -16.08 -11.19
N SER A 142 9.89 -16.55 -12.12
CA SER A 142 10.59 -17.84 -12.06
C SER A 142 11.98 -17.76 -11.40
N LYS A 143 12.38 -16.59 -10.87
CA LYS A 143 13.73 -16.41 -10.31
C LYS A 143 13.90 -17.24 -9.05
N SER A 144 15.02 -17.98 -8.99
CA SER A 144 15.42 -18.69 -7.79
C SER A 144 15.87 -17.69 -6.72
N LYS A 145 15.76 -18.08 -5.44
CA LYS A 145 16.27 -17.26 -4.33
C LYS A 145 17.76 -16.94 -4.49
N SER A 146 18.54 -17.87 -5.06
CA SER A 146 19.96 -17.65 -5.31
C SER A 146 20.18 -16.52 -6.31
N SER A 147 19.53 -16.55 -7.47
CA SER A 147 19.68 -15.49 -8.48
C SER A 147 19.24 -14.13 -7.94
N ILE A 148 18.18 -14.07 -7.12
CA ILE A 148 17.72 -12.83 -6.49
C ILE A 148 18.78 -12.25 -5.53
N ILE A 149 19.47 -13.09 -4.77
CA ILE A 149 20.48 -12.65 -3.79
C ILE A 149 21.76 -12.20 -4.49
N HIS A 150 22.17 -12.90 -5.55
CA HIS A 150 23.41 -12.61 -6.27
C HIS A 150 23.26 -11.50 -7.31
N GLY A 151 22.01 -11.14 -7.70
CA GLY A 151 21.74 -10.10 -8.68
C GLY A 151 21.79 -10.59 -10.14
N ASP A 152 21.69 -11.90 -10.35
CA ASP A 152 21.69 -12.58 -11.65
C ASP A 152 20.34 -12.47 -12.39
#